data_AF-A0A2D8C5L3-F1
#
_entry.id   AF-A0A2D8C5L3-F1
#
_cell.length_a   1.000
_cell.length_b   1.000
_cell.length_c   1.000
_cell.angle_alpha   90.00
_cell.angle_beta   90.00
_cell.angle_gamma   90.00
#
_symmetry.space_group_name_H-M   'P 1'
#
loop_
_entity.id
_entity.type
_entity.pdbx_description
1 polymer ?
#
loop_
_entity_poly.entity_id
_entity_poly.type
_entity_poly.pdbx_seq_one_letter_code
_entity_poly.pdbx_strand_id
1 'polypeptide(L)'
;MANGDYISKLVQGVRADLVLPEHEVKPLKESQSKETFKIGSQGIQELIEAIKNFEVNGESKRLIRMDARTEEVLKLINPTFGVDVTSFVNFLCWDFLENNPELVHEIKQSIQKL
;
A
#
# COMPACT_ATOMS: atom_id res chain seq x y z
N MET A 1 -3.71 26.33 43.18
CA MET A 1 -3.65 24.94 42.72
C MET A 1 -5.07 24.42 42.58
N ALA A 2 -5.68 24.46 41.40
CA ALA A 2 -7.08 24.08 41.21
C ALA A 2 -7.43 23.75 39.73
N ASN A 3 -6.60 22.94 39.05
CA ASN A 3 -6.86 22.54 37.65
C ASN A 3 -6.88 21.02 37.44
N GLY A 4 -6.71 20.21 38.50
CA GLY A 4 -6.75 18.75 38.42
C GLY A 4 -8.16 18.15 38.55
N ASP A 5 -9.06 18.83 39.26
CA ASP A 5 -10.39 18.28 39.57
C ASP A 5 -11.37 18.35 38.40
N TYR A 6 -11.15 19.26 37.44
CA TYR A 6 -12.04 19.39 36.28
C TYR A 6 -11.87 18.23 35.30
N ILE A 7 -10.63 17.75 35.11
CA ILE A 7 -10.35 16.62 34.22
C ILE A 7 -10.94 15.33 34.81
N SER A 8 -10.76 15.07 36.12
CA SER A 8 -11.29 13.87 36.77
C SER A 8 -12.82 13.72 36.65
N LYS A 9 -13.58 14.82 36.67
CA LYS A 9 -15.04 14.79 36.47
C LYS A 9 -15.46 14.47 35.04
N LEU A 10 -14.64 14.82 34.03
CA LEU A 10 -14.93 14.50 32.64
C LEU A 10 -14.69 13.01 32.32
N VAL A 11 -13.68 12.38 32.94
CA VAL A 11 -13.36 10.96 32.65
C VAL A 11 -14.30 9.97 33.35
N GLN A 12 -14.93 10.36 34.46
CA GLN A 12 -15.83 9.48 35.21
C GLN A 12 -17.14 9.15 34.47
N GLY A 13 -17.61 10.00 33.56
CA GLY A 13 -18.84 9.78 32.79
C GLY A 13 -18.71 8.88 31.55
N VAL A 14 -17.49 8.60 31.08
CA VAL A 14 -17.28 7.90 29.79
C VAL A 14 -16.97 6.41 29.97
N ARG A 15 -16.65 5.96 31.19
CA ARG A 15 -16.31 4.55 31.47
C ARG A 15 -17.51 3.66 31.84
N ALA A 16 -18.72 4.21 31.94
CA ALA A 16 -19.89 3.46 32.41
C ALA A 16 -20.77 2.84 31.30
N ASP A 17 -20.60 3.22 30.02
CA ASP A 17 -21.54 2.84 28.94
C ASP A 17 -20.96 1.97 27.80
N LEU A 18 -19.93 1.17 28.08
CA LEU A 18 -19.46 0.15 27.14
C LEU A 18 -19.53 -1.25 27.77
N VAL A 19 -20.75 -1.67 28.11
CA VAL A 19 -21.10 -3.09 28.20
C VAL A 19 -21.61 -3.51 26.82
N LEU A 20 -20.76 -4.15 26.04
CA LEU A 20 -21.19 -4.88 24.84
C LEU A 20 -21.45 -6.34 25.22
N PRO A 21 -22.58 -6.93 24.78
CA PRO A 21 -22.98 -8.29 25.14
C PRO A 21 -22.07 -9.33 24.50
N GLU A 22 -21.80 -10.40 25.25
CA GLU A 22 -21.17 -11.63 24.75
C GLU A 22 -21.98 -12.18 23.56
N HIS A 23 -21.36 -12.20 22.38
CA HIS A 23 -21.83 -13.00 21.26
C HIS A 23 -20.71 -13.97 20.88
N GLU A 24 -20.97 -15.25 21.14
CA GLU A 24 -20.15 -16.38 20.71
C GLU A 24 -20.02 -16.35 19.18
N VAL A 25 -18.79 -16.16 18.69
CA VAL A 25 -18.46 -16.37 17.28
C VAL A 25 -17.47 -17.52 17.17
N LYS A 26 -17.97 -18.65 16.63
CA LYS A 26 -17.17 -19.78 16.16
C LYS A 26 -16.15 -19.29 15.12
N PRO A 27 -14.92 -19.84 15.06
CA PRO A 27 -13.91 -19.38 14.12
C PRO A 27 -14.24 -19.88 12.72
N LEU A 28 -14.49 -18.97 11.78
CA LEU A 28 -14.41 -19.25 10.36
C LEU A 28 -13.00 -18.91 9.85
N LYS A 29 -12.44 -19.92 9.19
CA LYS A 29 -11.13 -20.06 8.56
C LYS A 29 -10.56 -18.81 7.89
N GLU A 30 -9.25 -18.66 8.13
CA GLU A 30 -8.20 -18.01 7.34
C GLU A 30 -8.62 -17.49 5.96
N SER A 31 -8.51 -16.17 5.79
CA SER A 31 -8.19 -15.57 4.49
C SER A 31 -7.14 -14.49 4.75
N GLN A 32 -5.92 -14.87 4.39
CA GLN A 32 -4.71 -14.10 4.14
C GLN A 32 -4.69 -12.63 4.62
N SER A 33 -3.78 -12.44 5.58
CA SER A 33 -3.27 -11.20 6.14
C SER A 33 -3.19 -10.03 5.15
N LYS A 34 -3.98 -8.99 5.41
CA LYS A 34 -3.58 -7.61 5.08
C LYS A 34 -2.43 -7.23 6.00
N GLU A 35 -1.22 -7.59 5.63
CA GLU A 35 -0.04 -7.03 6.29
C GLU A 35 0.06 -5.57 5.90
N THR A 36 -0.34 -4.72 6.84
CA THR A 36 -0.07 -3.30 6.77
C THR A 36 1.44 -3.15 6.95
N PHE A 37 2.19 -3.00 5.86
CA PHE A 37 3.64 -2.84 5.88
C PHE A 37 4.01 -1.70 6.83
N LYS A 38 4.54 -2.04 8.00
CA LYS A 38 5.19 -1.08 8.89
C LYS A 38 6.55 -0.78 8.27
N ILE A 39 6.65 0.36 7.58
CA ILE A 39 7.87 0.79 6.89
C ILE A 39 8.92 1.20 7.93
N GLY A 40 9.62 0.21 8.49
CA GLY A 40 10.95 0.35 9.07
C GLY A 40 12.02 0.05 8.02
N SER A 41 13.31 0.16 8.38
CA SER A 41 14.43 -0.19 7.49
C SER A 41 14.36 -1.63 6.96
N GLN A 42 13.68 -2.52 7.68
CA GLN A 42 13.38 -3.89 7.27
C GLN A 42 12.44 -3.92 6.04
N GLY A 43 11.39 -3.10 6.04
CA GLY A 43 10.38 -3.09 4.98
C GLY A 43 10.88 -2.53 3.64
N ILE A 44 11.90 -1.68 3.65
CA ILE A 44 12.52 -1.18 2.41
C ILE A 44 13.31 -2.30 1.72
N GLN A 45 14.03 -3.13 2.46
CA GLN A 45 14.77 -4.24 1.87
C GLN A 45 13.84 -5.30 1.30
N GLU A 46 12.77 -5.63 2.04
CA GLU A 46 11.71 -6.53 1.56
C GLU A 46 11.07 -6.01 0.28
N LEU A 47 10.77 -4.70 0.19
CA LEU A 47 10.27 -4.07 -1.02
C LEU A 47 11.26 -4.18 -2.19
N ILE A 48 12.55 -3.91 -1.93
CA ILE A 48 13.58 -4.03 -2.97
C ILE A 48 13.65 -5.47 -3.48
N GLU A 49 13.63 -6.47 -2.58
CA GLU A 49 13.60 -7.88 -2.98
C GLU A 49 12.35 -8.24 -3.77
N ALA A 50 11.17 -7.76 -3.36
CA ALA A 50 9.93 -7.97 -4.08
C ALA A 50 10.01 -7.43 -5.52
N ILE A 51 10.58 -6.24 -5.70
CA ILE A 51 10.76 -5.63 -7.02
C ILE A 51 11.79 -6.40 -7.87
N LYS A 52 12.90 -6.87 -7.26
CA LYS A 52 13.92 -7.66 -7.97
C LYS A 52 13.35 -8.98 -8.50
N ASN A 53 12.46 -9.59 -7.73
CA ASN A 53 11.79 -10.84 -8.10
C ASN A 53 10.52 -10.61 -8.94
N PHE A 54 10.17 -9.36 -9.23
CA PHE A 54 8.99 -9.04 -10.02
C PHE A 54 9.19 -9.43 -11.49
N GLU A 55 8.44 -10.42 -11.93
CA GLU A 55 8.45 -10.91 -13.31
C GLU A 55 7.51 -10.06 -14.17
N VAL A 56 8.10 -9.37 -15.15
CA VAL A 56 7.34 -8.55 -16.12
C VAL A 56 6.74 -9.47 -17.17
N ASN A 57 5.46 -9.78 -16.99
CA ASN A 57 4.69 -10.61 -17.90
C ASN A 57 3.92 -9.73 -18.91
N GLY A 58 4.22 -9.87 -20.20
CA GLY A 58 3.50 -9.16 -21.25
C GLY A 58 4.11 -9.36 -22.62
N GLU A 59 3.26 -9.54 -23.64
CA GLU A 59 3.69 -9.74 -25.03
C GLU A 59 4.01 -8.41 -25.74
N SER A 60 3.53 -7.29 -25.19
CA SER A 60 3.64 -5.96 -25.80
C SER A 60 4.50 -5.02 -24.96
N LYS A 61 5.30 -4.19 -25.64
CA LYS A 61 6.12 -3.15 -25.00
C LYS A 61 5.50 -1.79 -25.28
N ARG A 62 5.45 -0.94 -24.26
CA ARG A 62 4.97 0.43 -24.38
C ARG A 62 6.09 1.41 -24.00
N LEU A 63 6.37 2.36 -24.89
CA LEU A 63 7.26 3.47 -24.59
C LEU A 63 6.53 4.47 -23.70
N ILE A 64 7.12 4.76 -22.55
CA ILE A 64 6.66 5.78 -21.60
C ILE A 64 7.60 6.97 -21.73
N ARG A 65 7.05 8.16 -21.98
CA ARG A 65 7.81 9.40 -21.93
C ARG A 65 7.84 9.91 -20.51
N MET A 66 9.02 10.23 -20.02
CA MET A 66 9.25 10.77 -18.69
C MET A 66 10.01 12.08 -18.81
N ASP A 67 9.88 12.95 -17.82
CA ASP A 67 10.68 14.15 -17.74
C ASP A 67 12.13 13.82 -17.37
N ALA A 68 13.05 14.73 -17.69
CA ALA A 68 14.48 14.53 -17.49
C ALA A 68 14.86 14.28 -16.03
N ARG A 69 14.19 14.94 -15.08
CA ARG A 69 14.46 14.77 -13.64
C ARG A 69 14.13 13.34 -13.22
N THR A 70 12.97 12.83 -13.62
CA THR A 70 12.57 11.45 -13.27
C THR A 70 13.49 10.43 -13.94
N GLU A 71 13.90 10.68 -15.20
CA GLU A 71 14.84 9.80 -15.89
C GLU A 71 16.21 9.70 -15.18
N GLU A 72 16.74 10.83 -14.69
CA GLU A 72 17.99 10.85 -13.91
C GLU A 72 17.90 10.01 -12.64
N VAL A 73 16.77 10.07 -11.93
CA VAL A 73 16.54 9.26 -10.72
C VAL A 73 16.45 7.76 -11.08
N LEU A 74 15.71 7.41 -12.14
CA LEU A 74 15.56 6.02 -12.55
C LEU A 74 16.88 5.38 -12.99
N LYS A 75 17.78 6.14 -13.60
CA LYS A 75 19.13 5.68 -13.95
C LYS A 75 19.95 5.22 -12.74
N LEU A 76 19.65 5.74 -11.54
CA LEU A 76 20.35 5.36 -10.31
C LEU A 76 19.79 4.10 -9.67
N ILE A 77 18.60 3.63 -10.06
CA ILE A 77 17.93 2.49 -9.42
C ILE A 77 18.73 1.20 -9.58
N ASN A 78 19.20 0.90 -10.79
CA ASN A 78 20.01 -0.29 -11.04
C ASN A 78 21.38 -0.25 -10.32
N PRO A 79 22.23 0.78 -10.48
CA PRO A 79 23.54 0.79 -9.81
C PRO A 79 23.45 0.87 -8.28
N THR A 80 22.36 1.41 -7.71
CA THR A 80 22.23 1.58 -6.26
C THR A 80 21.58 0.36 -5.59
N PHE A 81 20.57 -0.24 -6.21
CA PHE A 81 19.75 -1.29 -5.59
C PHE A 81 19.81 -2.64 -6.34
N GLY A 82 20.48 -2.68 -7.50
CA GLY A 82 20.54 -3.87 -8.37
C GLY A 82 19.17 -4.24 -8.96
N VAL A 83 18.27 -3.26 -9.09
CA VAL A 83 16.91 -3.44 -9.59
C VAL A 83 16.83 -2.97 -11.04
N ASP A 84 16.23 -3.78 -11.92
CA ASP A 84 15.98 -3.35 -13.29
C ASP A 84 14.90 -2.26 -13.35
N VAL A 85 15.16 -1.22 -14.13
CA VAL A 85 14.24 -0.07 -14.27
C VAL A 85 12.89 -0.51 -14.83
N THR A 86 12.86 -1.49 -15.73
CA THR A 86 11.63 -2.03 -16.30
C THR A 86 10.81 -2.74 -15.23
N SER A 87 11.42 -3.63 -14.45
CA SER A 87 10.74 -4.31 -13.34
C SER A 87 10.24 -3.33 -12.29
N PHE A 88 11.04 -2.31 -11.95
CA PHE A 88 10.65 -1.25 -11.02
C PHE A 88 9.41 -0.49 -11.48
N VAL A 89 9.39 0.00 -12.73
CA VAL A 89 8.26 0.76 -13.26
C VAL A 89 7.01 -0.12 -13.36
N ASN A 90 7.15 -1.37 -13.81
CA ASN A 90 6.00 -2.29 -13.89
C ASN A 90 5.46 -2.65 -12.52
N PHE A 91 6.33 -2.89 -11.53
CA PHE A 91 5.92 -3.13 -10.15
C PHE A 91 5.11 -1.95 -9.61
N LEU A 92 5.61 -0.71 -9.78
CA LEU A 92 4.89 0.48 -9.34
C LEU A 92 3.53 0.64 -10.01
N CYS A 93 3.44 0.37 -11.32
CA CYS A 93 2.16 0.43 -12.03
C CYS A 93 1.19 -0.64 -11.53
N TRP A 94 1.70 -1.85 -11.30
CA TRP A 94 0.90 -2.97 -10.79
C TRP A 94 0.39 -2.68 -9.37
N ASP A 95 1.27 -2.33 -8.45
CA ASP A 95 0.93 -2.00 -7.06
C ASP A 95 -0.06 -0.82 -6.98
N PHE A 96 0.16 0.22 -7.79
CA PHE A 96 -0.75 1.36 -7.85
C PHE A 96 -2.15 0.94 -8.33
N LEU A 97 -2.25 0.12 -9.38
CA LEU A 97 -3.55 -0.32 -9.91
C LEU A 97 -4.25 -1.34 -9.00
N GLU A 98 -3.51 -2.20 -8.32
CA GLU A 98 -4.05 -3.15 -7.35
C GLU A 98 -4.68 -2.42 -6.15
N ASN A 99 -4.03 -1.36 -5.68
CA ASN A 99 -4.53 -0.53 -4.59
C ASN A 99 -5.66 0.43 -4.98
N ASN A 100 -5.91 0.63 -6.29
CA ASN A 100 -6.94 1.56 -6.81
C ASN A 100 -7.79 0.88 -7.91
N PRO A 101 -8.61 -0.14 -7.56
CA PRO A 101 -9.36 -0.94 -8.52
C PRO A 101 -10.42 -0.14 -9.30
N GLU A 102 -10.89 0.98 -8.77
CA GLU A 102 -11.79 1.91 -9.46
C GLU A 102 -11.16 2.49 -10.73
N LEU A 103 -9.84 2.75 -10.72
CA LEU A 103 -9.14 3.22 -11.91
C LEU A 103 -9.09 2.15 -12.99
N VAL A 104 -8.88 0.89 -12.61
CA VAL A 104 -8.92 -0.24 -13.53
C VAL A 104 -10.31 -0.35 -14.17
N HIS A 105 -11.37 -0.13 -13.40
CA HIS A 105 -12.74 -0.14 -13.92
C HIS A 105 -12.96 0.97 -14.95
N GLU A 106 -12.59 2.21 -14.63
CA GLU A 106 -12.74 3.38 -15.50
C GLU A 106 -11.90 3.25 -16.79
N ILE A 107 -10.66 2.75 -16.69
CA ILE A 107 -9.80 2.49 -17.85
C ILE A 107 -10.47 1.47 -18.79
N LYS A 108 -10.99 0.37 -18.24
CA LYS A 108 -11.68 -0.66 -19.04
C LYS A 108 -12.91 -0.10 -19.73
N GLN A 109 -13.73 0.69 -19.03
CA GLN A 109 -14.90 1.34 -19.61
C GLN A 109 -14.53 2.32 -20.73
N SER A 110 -13.43 3.06 -20.57
CA SER A 110 -12.97 4.03 -21.56
C SER A 110 -12.44 3.36 -22.82
N ILE A 111 -11.73 2.23 -22.70
CA ILE A 111 -11.23 1.45 -23.84
C ILE A 111 -12.39 0.81 -24.62
N GLN A 112 -13.45 0.34 -23.96
CA GLN A 112 -14.63 -0.22 -24.64
C GLN A 112 -15.43 0.81 -25.44
N LYS A 113 -15.21 2.11 -25.18
CA LYS A 113 -15.85 3.22 -25.91
C LYS A 113 -15.03 3.71 -27.11
N LEU A 114 -13.79 3.21 -27.29
CA LEU A 114 -12.92 3.45 -28.43
C LEU A 114 -13.18 2.42 -29.54
#